data_AF-A0A7C4MMQ8-F1
#
_entry.id   AF-A0A7C4MMQ8-F1
#
_cell.length_a   1.000
_cell.length_b   1.000
_cell.length_c   1.000
_cell.angle_alpha   90.00
_cell.angle_beta   90.00
_cell.angle_gamma   90.00
#
_symmetry.space_group_name_H-M   'P 1'
#
loop_
_entity.id
_entity.type
_entity.pdbx_description
1 polymer ?
#
loop_
_entity_poly.entity_id
_entity_poly.type
_entity_poly.pdbx_seq_one_letter_code
_entity_poly.pdbx_strand_id
1 'polypeptide(L)'
;MEDINEFMEKDLSSLNMQAAYTFIRYVLLKKYPSYEILNILFGKRTKHTLHALEWFWKDQELVLGNDLRKKGIDPKEIYNPRLKYEYDPIVDELDFFVHTKQKPPSDLMKIVFDEFSENVSSVYDYYVEANIIRDSGLPASTHAHNLAMTGYAMGFDYIGRASLAYHDVPEDLFVFLTKKYGLKTGINGYDEFFDKMIPKKLHMNVNAITNKYDLIISAIDEELKNTLLYSKDNKPESKGLTFNKNNVLDVLEPLFNNDAGSLDKYVGRTYSIVYNMEDGEFFKERLKWACYRDYIQDMADTCVSNNDFLAYDMKGIDLWYNGIGRETVKRWNRVKTSLKAMTWVNKGYEIHTNYAPLNNHIMEVAENNLGFAYDFVAKDLIRSIFRSAFTFRALNNIKQLTPVFFTDVDTDYTIKKKDVA
;
A
#
# COMPACT_ATOMS: atom_id res chain seq x y z
N MET A 1 -38.87 -22.62 -14.62
CA MET A 1 -38.22 -23.15 -13.39
C MET A 1 -36.81 -22.58 -13.30
N GLU A 2 -36.69 -21.27 -13.53
CA GLU A 2 -35.55 -20.46 -13.09
C GLU A 2 -35.96 -19.88 -11.72
N ASP A 3 -34.98 -19.68 -10.84
CA ASP A 3 -35.05 -18.82 -9.64
C ASP A 3 -35.88 -19.23 -8.42
N ILE A 4 -35.59 -20.40 -7.85
CA ILE A 4 -35.70 -20.60 -6.39
C ILE A 4 -34.31 -20.78 -5.76
N ASN A 5 -33.38 -21.43 -6.45
CA ASN A 5 -32.02 -21.63 -5.96
C ASN A 5 -31.19 -20.34 -5.96
N GLU A 6 -31.35 -19.43 -6.94
CA GLU A 6 -30.59 -18.17 -6.99
C GLU A 6 -31.07 -17.15 -5.94
N PHE A 7 -32.37 -17.16 -5.63
CA PHE A 7 -32.96 -16.32 -4.57
C PHE A 7 -32.58 -16.85 -3.17
N MET A 8 -32.60 -18.18 -2.96
CA MET A 8 -32.14 -18.80 -1.72
C MET A 8 -30.63 -18.69 -1.50
N GLU A 9 -29.81 -18.76 -2.55
CA GLU A 9 -28.36 -18.55 -2.44
C GLU A 9 -28.01 -17.10 -2.13
N LYS A 10 -28.73 -16.10 -2.67
CA LYS A 10 -28.56 -14.69 -2.27
C LYS A 10 -28.96 -14.45 -0.82
N ASP A 11 -30.09 -14.98 -0.36
CA ASP A 11 -30.53 -14.86 1.04
C ASP A 11 -29.60 -15.58 2.01
N LEU A 12 -29.17 -16.81 1.69
CA LEU A 12 -28.20 -17.56 2.49
C LEU A 12 -26.81 -16.90 2.46
N SER A 13 -26.41 -16.27 1.36
CA SER A 13 -25.13 -15.53 1.28
C SER A 13 -25.16 -14.30 2.19
N SER A 14 -26.28 -13.57 2.26
CA SER A 14 -26.45 -12.42 3.14
C SER A 14 -26.49 -12.83 4.61
N LEU A 15 -27.21 -13.90 4.96
CA LEU A 15 -27.27 -14.43 6.33
C LEU A 15 -25.90 -14.94 6.80
N ASN A 16 -25.19 -15.71 5.97
CA ASN A 16 -23.85 -16.20 6.29
C ASN A 16 -22.84 -15.06 6.42
N MET A 17 -22.92 -14.03 5.57
CA MET A 17 -22.05 -12.85 5.68
C MET A 17 -22.32 -12.05 6.95
N GLN A 18 -23.59 -11.81 7.29
CA GLN A 18 -23.96 -11.15 8.55
C GLN A 18 -23.50 -11.95 9.77
N ALA A 19 -23.67 -13.28 9.74
CA ALA A 19 -23.18 -14.16 10.79
C ALA A 19 -21.65 -14.12 10.90
N ALA A 20 -20.94 -14.08 9.77
CA ALA A 20 -19.49 -13.98 9.72
C ALA A 20 -18.98 -12.65 10.29
N TYR A 21 -19.58 -11.52 9.91
CA TYR A 21 -19.23 -10.22 10.49
C TYR A 21 -19.50 -10.16 11.99
N THR A 22 -20.62 -10.72 12.42
CA THR A 22 -20.94 -10.84 13.84
C THR A 22 -19.89 -11.69 14.56
N PHE A 23 -19.55 -12.86 14.02
CA PHE A 23 -18.48 -13.71 14.55
C PHE A 23 -17.16 -12.94 14.69
N ILE A 24 -16.72 -12.23 13.65
CA ILE A 24 -15.48 -11.42 13.67
C ILE A 24 -15.52 -10.41 14.81
N ARG A 25 -16.61 -9.67 14.96
CA ARG A 25 -16.79 -8.68 16.03
C ARG A 25 -16.72 -9.31 17.42
N TYR A 26 -17.33 -10.48 17.62
CA TYR A 26 -17.23 -11.22 18.89
C TYR A 26 -15.79 -11.65 19.18
N VAL A 27 -15.06 -12.15 18.17
CA VAL A 27 -13.65 -12.53 18.30
C VAL A 27 -12.77 -11.35 18.71
N LEU A 28 -12.93 -10.21 18.04
CA LEU A 28 -12.19 -8.97 18.32
C LEU A 28 -12.48 -8.43 19.74
N LEU A 29 -13.69 -8.63 20.25
CA LEU A 29 -14.09 -8.25 21.61
C LEU A 29 -13.75 -9.31 22.68
N LYS A 30 -13.04 -10.39 22.32
CA LYS A 30 -12.75 -11.54 23.20
C LYS A 30 -14.01 -12.13 23.84
N LYS A 31 -15.12 -12.19 23.08
CA LYS A 31 -16.39 -12.78 23.49
C LYS A 31 -16.73 -14.00 22.65
N TYR A 32 -17.34 -15.01 23.26
CA TYR A 32 -17.86 -16.16 22.51
C TYR A 32 -19.04 -15.73 21.62
N PRO A 33 -19.02 -16.04 20.31
CA PRO A 33 -20.17 -15.88 19.45
C PRO A 33 -21.34 -16.73 19.96
N SER A 34 -22.59 -16.28 19.73
CA SER A 34 -23.77 -17.05 20.14
C SER A 34 -23.83 -18.39 19.40
N TYR A 35 -24.52 -19.37 20.01
CA TYR A 35 -24.70 -20.69 19.40
C TYR A 35 -25.40 -20.60 18.03
N GLU A 36 -26.32 -19.66 17.85
CA GLU A 36 -26.98 -19.39 16.58
C GLU A 36 -25.98 -19.01 15.48
N ILE A 37 -25.10 -18.03 15.76
CA ILE A 37 -24.06 -17.59 14.82
C ILE A 37 -23.10 -18.74 14.49
N LEU A 38 -22.70 -19.50 15.50
CA LEU A 38 -21.82 -20.66 15.30
C LEU A 38 -22.51 -21.76 14.48
N ASN A 39 -23.81 -22.00 14.69
CA ASN A 39 -24.56 -23.00 13.95
C ASN A 39 -24.79 -22.59 12.49
N ILE A 40 -25.03 -21.30 12.22
CA ILE A 40 -25.12 -20.76 10.85
C ILE A 40 -23.80 -21.02 10.10
N LEU A 41 -22.66 -20.64 10.67
CA LEU A 41 -21.36 -20.74 9.99
C LEU A 41 -20.79 -22.17 9.96
N PHE A 42 -20.95 -22.92 11.05
CA PHE A 42 -20.21 -24.17 11.28
C PHE A 42 -21.11 -25.40 11.46
N GLY A 43 -22.42 -25.21 11.68
CA GLY A 43 -23.38 -26.28 11.90
C GLY A 43 -22.93 -27.26 12.98
N LYS A 44 -22.88 -28.56 12.63
CA LYS A 44 -22.43 -29.66 13.51
C LYS A 44 -21.00 -29.49 14.05
N ARG A 45 -20.19 -28.58 13.50
CA ARG A 45 -18.79 -28.35 13.92
C ARG A 45 -18.62 -27.29 15.01
N THR A 46 -19.71 -26.67 15.48
CA THR A 46 -19.71 -25.62 16.52
C THR A 46 -18.76 -25.91 17.70
N LYS A 47 -18.74 -27.14 18.23
CA LYS A 47 -17.86 -27.51 19.35
C LYS A 47 -16.37 -27.38 19.04
N HIS A 48 -15.95 -27.75 17.82
CA HIS A 48 -14.54 -27.64 17.41
C HIS A 48 -14.12 -26.19 17.24
N THR A 49 -15.02 -25.33 16.74
CA THR A 49 -14.75 -23.90 16.61
C THR A 49 -14.60 -23.22 17.98
N LEU A 50 -15.41 -23.59 18.97
CA LEU A 50 -15.27 -23.08 20.33
C LEU A 50 -13.87 -23.37 20.90
N HIS A 51 -13.37 -24.59 20.71
CA HIS A 51 -12.02 -24.95 21.13
C HIS A 51 -10.92 -24.19 20.37
N ALA A 52 -11.11 -23.95 19.06
CA ALA A 52 -10.19 -23.13 18.28
C ALA A 52 -10.14 -21.67 18.77
N LEU A 53 -11.27 -21.11 19.23
CA LEU A 53 -11.33 -19.77 19.83
C LEU A 53 -10.59 -19.70 21.17
N GLU A 54 -10.78 -20.71 22.04
CA GLU A 54 -10.04 -20.84 23.29
C GLU A 54 -8.53 -20.83 23.05
N TRP A 55 -8.06 -21.68 22.13
CA TRP A 55 -6.67 -21.73 21.71
C TRP A 55 -6.18 -20.37 21.19
N PHE A 56 -6.96 -19.75 20.30
CA PHE A 56 -6.58 -18.47 19.69
C PHE A 56 -6.41 -17.36 20.73
N TRP A 57 -7.33 -17.19 21.67
CA TRP A 57 -7.21 -16.14 22.67
C TRP A 57 -6.13 -16.43 23.73
N LYS A 58 -5.87 -17.70 24.04
CA LYS A 58 -4.89 -18.10 25.05
C LYS A 58 -3.46 -18.03 24.51
N ASP A 59 -3.22 -18.53 23.31
CA ASP A 59 -1.86 -18.82 22.83
C ASP A 59 -1.34 -17.80 21.80
N GLN A 60 -2.20 -16.91 21.27
CA GLN A 60 -1.81 -16.00 20.19
C GLN A 60 -1.58 -14.54 20.61
N GLU A 61 -1.75 -14.19 21.89
CA GLU A 61 -1.62 -12.82 22.43
C GLU A 61 -2.19 -11.76 21.48
N LEU A 62 -3.52 -11.75 21.31
CA LEU A 62 -4.18 -10.73 20.51
C LEU A 62 -4.03 -9.37 21.23
N VAL A 63 -3.07 -8.55 20.76
CA VAL A 63 -2.85 -7.16 21.19
C VAL A 63 -3.96 -6.30 20.59
N LEU A 64 -4.98 -6.00 21.38
CA LEU A 64 -6.08 -5.15 20.96
C LEU A 64 -5.65 -3.68 21.01
N GLY A 65 -6.14 -2.87 20.06
CA GLY A 65 -6.08 -1.42 20.20
C GLY A 65 -7.11 -0.91 21.20
N ASN A 66 -7.15 0.41 21.40
CA ASN A 66 -8.01 1.02 22.43
C ASN A 66 -9.50 0.79 22.14
N ASP A 67 -9.95 1.17 20.94
CA ASP A 67 -11.34 1.10 20.55
C ASP A 67 -11.54 0.34 19.23
N LEU A 68 -12.54 -0.54 19.21
CA LEU A 68 -12.97 -1.18 17.97
C LEU A 68 -13.59 -0.11 17.06
N ARG A 69 -13.04 0.04 15.86
CA ARG A 69 -13.56 0.97 14.85
C ARG A 69 -15.00 0.65 14.54
N LYS A 70 -15.85 1.67 14.67
CA LYS A 70 -17.23 1.64 14.15
C LYS A 70 -17.17 2.07 12.70
N LYS A 71 -18.01 1.46 11.86
CA LYS A 71 -18.21 1.93 10.49
C LYS A 71 -18.66 3.39 10.53
N GLY A 72 -17.87 4.28 9.95
CA GLY A 72 -18.11 5.70 9.88
C GLY A 72 -18.94 6.12 8.66
N ILE A 73 -18.98 7.43 8.43
CA ILE A 73 -19.40 7.99 7.14
C ILE A 73 -18.33 7.63 6.11
N ASP A 74 -18.76 7.18 4.93
CA ASP A 74 -17.90 6.91 3.78
C ASP A 74 -18.12 8.05 2.75
N PRO A 75 -17.24 9.07 2.68
CA PRO A 75 -17.46 10.26 1.87
C PRO A 75 -17.48 9.99 0.36
N LYS A 76 -16.77 8.95 -0.10
CA LYS A 76 -16.64 8.57 -1.52
C LYS A 76 -16.14 9.71 -2.43
N GLU A 77 -15.24 10.54 -1.93
CA GLU A 77 -14.60 11.63 -2.66
C GLU A 77 -13.51 11.16 -3.62
N ILE A 78 -12.94 9.96 -3.43
CA ILE A 78 -12.07 9.30 -4.41
C ILE A 78 -12.91 8.38 -5.30
N TYR A 79 -13.79 7.57 -4.69
CA TYR A 79 -14.62 6.58 -5.38
C TYR A 79 -15.56 7.18 -6.43
N ASN A 80 -16.34 8.21 -6.06
CA ASN A 80 -17.37 8.73 -6.98
C ASN A 80 -16.75 9.40 -8.20
N PRO A 81 -15.70 10.25 -8.09
CA PRO A 81 -15.01 10.75 -9.26
C PRO A 81 -14.46 9.60 -10.11
N ARG A 82 -13.73 8.64 -9.53
CA ARG A 82 -13.19 7.52 -10.31
C ARG A 82 -14.28 6.76 -11.07
N LEU A 83 -15.41 6.46 -10.42
CA LEU A 83 -16.54 5.76 -11.03
C LEU A 83 -17.17 6.54 -12.19
N LYS A 84 -17.30 7.87 -12.05
CA LYS A 84 -17.83 8.72 -13.12
C LYS A 84 -16.93 8.68 -14.36
N TYR A 85 -15.62 8.63 -14.15
CA TYR A 85 -14.62 8.65 -15.22
C TYR A 85 -14.30 7.27 -15.80
N GLU A 86 -14.75 6.16 -15.22
CA GLU A 86 -14.72 4.83 -15.88
C GLU A 86 -15.51 4.81 -17.21
N TYR A 87 -16.44 5.74 -17.39
CA TYR A 87 -17.27 5.83 -18.59
C TYR A 87 -16.94 7.06 -19.45
N ASP A 88 -15.83 7.75 -19.15
CA ASP A 88 -15.37 8.87 -19.96
C ASP A 88 -14.65 8.34 -21.22
N PRO A 89 -15.05 8.75 -22.44
CA PRO A 89 -14.45 8.24 -23.68
C PRO A 89 -12.95 8.50 -23.78
N ILE A 90 -12.44 9.62 -23.23
CA ILE A 90 -11.02 9.94 -23.25
C ILE A 90 -10.25 8.97 -22.35
N VAL A 91 -10.79 8.70 -21.16
CA VAL A 91 -10.17 7.79 -20.19
C VAL A 91 -10.20 6.35 -20.71
N ASP A 92 -11.35 5.88 -21.22
CA ASP A 92 -11.50 4.52 -21.77
C ASP A 92 -10.53 4.26 -22.94
N GLU A 93 -10.39 5.23 -23.84
CA GLU A 93 -9.44 5.12 -24.96
C GLU A 93 -7.99 5.10 -24.46
N LEU A 94 -7.60 6.01 -23.56
CA LEU A 94 -6.25 6.00 -22.98
C LEU A 94 -5.95 4.71 -22.21
N ASP A 95 -6.91 4.21 -21.41
CA ASP A 95 -6.84 2.95 -20.70
C ASP A 95 -6.56 1.80 -21.67
N PHE A 96 -7.29 1.73 -22.80
CA PHE A 96 -7.08 0.71 -23.81
C PHE A 96 -5.64 0.69 -24.33
N PHE A 97 -5.09 1.86 -24.71
CA PHE A 97 -3.72 1.94 -25.23
C PHE A 97 -2.69 1.55 -24.16
N VAL A 98 -2.82 2.05 -22.93
CA VAL A 98 -1.88 1.75 -21.84
C VAL A 98 -1.94 0.27 -21.45
N HIS A 99 -3.14 -0.31 -21.29
CA HIS A 99 -3.33 -1.73 -20.98
C HIS A 99 -2.75 -2.65 -22.06
N THR A 100 -2.84 -2.26 -23.33
CA THR A 100 -2.34 -3.02 -24.47
C THR A 100 -0.88 -2.73 -24.81
N LYS A 101 -0.17 -1.96 -23.98
CA LYS A 101 1.25 -1.57 -24.17
C LYS A 101 1.50 -0.80 -25.47
N GLN A 102 0.52 -0.05 -25.92
CA GLN A 102 0.60 0.79 -27.10
C GLN A 102 0.79 2.26 -26.69
N LYS A 103 1.42 3.05 -27.57
CA LYS A 103 1.59 4.48 -27.33
C LYS A 103 0.23 5.19 -27.37
N PRO A 104 -0.18 5.91 -26.31
CA PRO A 104 -1.47 6.58 -26.29
C PRO A 104 -1.54 7.75 -27.30
N PRO A 105 -2.74 8.12 -27.81
CA PRO A 105 -2.93 9.25 -28.70
C PRO A 105 -2.47 10.58 -28.08
N SER A 106 -1.68 11.35 -28.82
CA SER A 106 -1.03 12.55 -28.29
C SER A 106 -1.99 13.71 -28.01
N ASP A 107 -3.08 13.80 -28.76
CA ASP A 107 -4.18 14.74 -28.55
C ASP A 107 -4.93 14.46 -27.25
N LEU A 108 -5.25 13.19 -26.96
CA LEU A 108 -5.87 12.81 -25.69
C LEU A 108 -4.93 13.01 -24.50
N MET A 109 -3.66 12.65 -24.65
CA MET A 109 -2.63 12.91 -23.62
C MET A 109 -2.51 14.41 -23.31
N LYS A 110 -2.61 15.30 -24.30
CA LYS A 110 -2.60 16.76 -24.10
C LYS A 110 -3.82 17.26 -23.33
N ILE A 111 -5.00 16.66 -23.52
CA ILE A 111 -6.19 17.04 -22.74
C ILE A 111 -5.97 16.77 -21.25
N VAL A 112 -5.32 15.64 -20.92
CA VAL A 112 -5.17 15.22 -19.51
C VAL A 112 -3.95 15.86 -18.85
N PHE A 113 -2.81 15.89 -19.53
CA PHE A 113 -1.50 16.24 -18.97
C PHE A 113 -0.91 17.55 -19.47
N ASP A 114 -1.55 18.22 -20.43
CA ASP A 114 -1.12 19.48 -21.02
C ASP A 114 0.37 19.45 -21.44
N GLU A 115 1.21 20.34 -20.91
CA GLU A 115 2.64 20.43 -21.24
C GLU A 115 3.45 19.16 -20.90
N PHE A 116 2.93 18.26 -20.05
CA PHE A 116 3.60 17.01 -19.69
C PHE A 116 3.18 15.80 -20.54
N SER A 117 2.38 15.98 -21.60
CA SER A 117 1.85 14.88 -22.41
C SER A 117 2.94 13.92 -22.93
N GLU A 118 4.01 14.47 -23.51
CA GLU A 118 5.13 13.67 -24.04
C GLU A 118 5.98 13.05 -22.93
N ASN A 119 6.15 13.77 -21.82
CA ASN A 119 6.86 13.28 -20.64
C ASN A 119 6.18 12.05 -20.05
N VAL A 120 4.87 12.12 -19.82
CA VAL A 120 4.08 11.01 -19.27
C VAL A 120 3.99 9.85 -20.26
N SER A 121 3.83 10.12 -21.57
CA SER A 121 3.89 9.06 -22.58
C SER A 121 5.22 8.31 -22.52
N SER A 122 6.34 9.02 -22.33
CA SER A 122 7.66 8.41 -22.21
C SER A 122 7.78 7.52 -20.97
N VAL A 123 7.15 7.92 -19.85
CA VAL A 123 7.09 7.08 -18.63
C VAL A 123 6.40 5.75 -18.92
N TYR A 124 5.28 5.76 -19.64
CA TYR A 124 4.58 4.54 -20.01
C TYR A 124 5.44 3.64 -20.89
N ASP A 125 6.13 4.21 -21.88
CA ASP A 125 7.07 3.47 -22.73
C ASP A 125 8.22 2.87 -21.90
N TYR A 126 8.78 3.60 -20.93
CA TYR A 126 9.84 3.09 -20.06
C TYR A 126 9.40 1.88 -19.23
N TYR A 127 8.18 1.88 -18.69
CA TYR A 127 7.65 0.71 -17.98
C TYR A 127 7.47 -0.51 -18.90
N VAL A 128 7.02 -0.28 -20.14
CA VAL A 128 6.87 -1.34 -21.15
C VAL A 128 8.22 -1.91 -21.53
N GLU A 129 9.21 -1.06 -21.81
CA GLU A 129 10.57 -1.47 -22.16
C GLU A 129 11.29 -2.19 -21.02
N ALA A 130 11.12 -1.71 -19.78
CA ALA A 130 11.67 -2.35 -18.58
C ALA A 130 10.97 -3.69 -18.27
N ASN A 131 9.85 -4.00 -18.95
CA ASN A 131 9.04 -5.20 -18.76
C ASN A 131 8.61 -5.40 -17.29
N ILE A 132 8.25 -4.31 -16.61
CA ILE A 132 7.78 -4.35 -15.23
C ILE A 132 6.29 -4.70 -15.24
N ILE A 133 5.98 -5.90 -14.73
CA ILE A 133 4.63 -6.45 -14.69
C ILE A 133 4.16 -6.56 -13.25
N ARG A 134 2.94 -6.09 -12.98
CA ARG A 134 2.30 -6.17 -11.66
C ARG A 134 1.81 -7.60 -11.39
N ASP A 135 1.52 -7.90 -10.13
CA ASP A 135 0.96 -9.20 -9.70
C ASP A 135 -0.33 -9.59 -10.45
N SER A 136 -1.08 -8.60 -10.96
CA SER A 136 -2.29 -8.81 -11.77
C SER A 136 -2.01 -9.27 -13.22
N GLY A 137 -0.75 -9.26 -13.65
CA GLY A 137 -0.34 -9.53 -15.03
C GLY A 137 -0.36 -8.31 -15.96
N LEU A 138 -0.83 -7.15 -15.47
CA LEU A 138 -0.83 -5.90 -16.23
C LEU A 138 0.52 -5.17 -16.11
N PRO A 139 0.89 -4.33 -17.09
CA PRO A 139 2.07 -3.46 -17.01
C PRO A 139 2.01 -2.52 -15.80
N ALA A 140 3.17 -2.16 -15.23
CA ALA A 140 3.21 -1.14 -14.18
C ALA A 140 2.79 0.26 -14.67
N SER A 141 2.92 0.56 -15.97
CA SER A 141 2.37 1.80 -16.57
C SER A 141 0.87 1.94 -16.35
N THR A 142 0.11 0.84 -16.31
CA THR A 142 -1.32 0.85 -15.97
C THR A 142 -1.57 1.41 -14.58
N HIS A 143 -0.73 1.07 -13.59
CA HIS A 143 -0.89 1.60 -12.24
C HIS A 143 -0.67 3.11 -12.21
N ALA A 144 0.45 3.57 -12.80
CA ALA A 144 0.76 4.99 -12.93
C ALA A 144 -0.34 5.75 -13.67
N HIS A 145 -0.87 5.17 -14.76
CA HIS A 145 -1.96 5.74 -15.54
C HIS A 145 -3.25 5.87 -14.72
N ASN A 146 -3.68 4.80 -14.05
CA ASN A 146 -4.94 4.81 -13.32
C ASN A 146 -4.91 5.79 -12.14
N LEU A 147 -3.76 5.98 -11.50
CA LEU A 147 -3.58 7.02 -10.50
C LEU A 147 -3.69 8.42 -11.10
N ALA A 148 -3.03 8.67 -12.22
CA ALA A 148 -3.15 9.94 -12.92
C ALA A 148 -4.58 10.23 -13.39
N MET A 149 -5.31 9.22 -13.89
CA MET A 149 -6.72 9.35 -14.26
C MET A 149 -7.62 9.58 -13.04
N THR A 150 -7.28 8.99 -11.88
CA THR A 150 -7.97 9.29 -10.63
C THR A 150 -7.74 10.75 -10.20
N GLY A 151 -6.51 11.26 -10.30
CA GLY A 151 -6.21 12.67 -10.08
C GLY A 151 -6.93 13.59 -11.07
N TYR A 152 -7.01 13.20 -12.35
CA TYR A 152 -7.80 13.90 -13.37
C TYR A 152 -9.27 13.98 -12.96
N ALA A 153 -9.84 12.85 -12.55
CA ALA A 153 -11.23 12.74 -12.11
C ALA A 153 -11.54 13.59 -10.88
N MET A 154 -10.59 13.66 -9.94
CA MET A 154 -10.67 14.48 -8.73
C MET A 154 -10.40 15.97 -8.99
N GLY A 155 -10.08 16.35 -10.23
CA GLY A 155 -9.88 17.74 -10.61
C GLY A 155 -8.52 18.31 -10.24
N PHE A 156 -7.51 17.47 -10.00
CA PHE A 156 -6.13 17.94 -9.82
C PHE A 156 -5.69 18.73 -11.04
N ASP A 157 -4.77 19.67 -10.91
CA ASP A 157 -4.17 20.32 -12.07
C ASP A 157 -3.25 19.36 -12.85
N TYR A 158 -2.75 19.82 -13.99
CA TYR A 158 -1.90 19.00 -14.85
C TYR A 158 -0.55 18.64 -14.17
N ILE A 159 -0.06 19.46 -13.23
CA ILE A 159 1.13 19.16 -12.40
C ILE A 159 0.82 17.98 -11.47
N GLY A 160 -0.32 17.99 -10.79
CA GLY A 160 -0.73 16.92 -9.88
C GLY A 160 -0.93 15.60 -10.62
N ARG A 161 -1.62 15.62 -11.75
CA ARG A 161 -1.83 14.43 -12.60
C ARG A 161 -0.52 13.84 -13.11
N ALA A 162 0.38 14.70 -13.61
CA ALA A 162 1.69 14.24 -14.05
C ALA A 162 2.52 13.70 -12.88
N SER A 163 2.47 14.35 -11.70
CA SER A 163 3.16 13.86 -10.50
C SER A 163 2.70 12.45 -10.11
N LEU A 164 1.39 12.16 -10.20
CA LEU A 164 0.83 10.81 -9.99
C LEU A 164 1.33 9.80 -11.05
N ALA A 165 1.46 10.19 -12.31
CA ALA A 165 2.05 9.31 -13.32
C ALA A 165 3.55 9.02 -13.06
N TYR A 166 4.24 9.93 -12.38
CA TYR A 166 5.66 9.80 -12.05
C TYR A 166 5.95 9.19 -10.67
N HIS A 167 4.93 8.95 -9.83
CA HIS A 167 5.14 8.65 -8.41
C HIS A 167 6.06 7.46 -8.12
N ASP A 168 5.91 6.36 -8.88
CA ASP A 168 6.72 5.15 -8.73
C ASP A 168 7.94 5.13 -9.68
N VAL A 169 8.15 6.15 -10.52
CA VAL A 169 9.27 6.17 -11.48
C VAL A 169 10.62 6.08 -10.78
N PRO A 170 10.89 6.84 -9.70
CA PRO A 170 12.13 6.67 -8.96
C PRO A 170 12.24 5.27 -8.33
N GLU A 171 11.15 4.70 -7.82
CA GLU A 171 11.18 3.39 -7.14
C GLU A 171 11.39 2.22 -8.10
N ASP A 172 10.69 2.21 -9.24
CA ASP A 172 10.65 1.08 -10.16
C ASP A 172 11.67 1.18 -11.30
N LEU A 173 11.94 2.39 -11.79
CA LEU A 173 12.70 2.61 -13.03
C LEU A 173 14.12 3.14 -12.80
N PHE A 174 14.51 3.45 -11.57
CA PHE A 174 15.84 4.01 -11.28
C PHE A 174 16.98 3.16 -11.85
N VAL A 175 17.02 1.86 -11.53
CA VAL A 175 18.07 0.95 -12.02
C VAL A 175 18.04 0.80 -13.55
N PHE A 176 16.85 0.68 -14.12
CA PHE A 176 16.68 0.50 -15.57
C PHE A 176 17.15 1.74 -16.34
N LEU A 177 16.70 2.93 -15.94
CA LEU A 177 16.96 4.18 -16.65
C LEU A 177 18.40 4.66 -16.43
N THR A 178 18.97 4.49 -15.23
CA THR A 178 20.39 4.78 -15.01
C THR A 178 21.27 3.96 -15.96
N LYS A 179 20.99 2.66 -16.11
CA LYS A 179 21.69 1.81 -17.08
C LYS A 179 21.44 2.23 -18.53
N LYS A 180 20.19 2.49 -18.91
CA LYS A 180 19.81 2.88 -20.29
C LYS A 180 20.49 4.17 -20.73
N TYR A 181 20.60 5.15 -19.84
CA TYR A 181 21.14 6.48 -20.13
C TYR A 181 22.58 6.71 -19.66
N GLY A 182 23.26 5.66 -19.19
CA GLY A 182 24.65 5.72 -18.75
C GLY A 182 24.89 6.65 -17.55
N LEU A 183 23.91 6.74 -16.65
CA LEU A 183 24.01 7.54 -15.43
C LEU A 183 24.76 6.78 -14.34
N LYS A 184 25.20 7.51 -13.32
CA LYS A 184 25.79 6.89 -12.12
C LYS A 184 24.79 5.93 -11.46
N THR A 185 25.27 4.75 -11.06
CA THR A 185 24.46 3.69 -10.44
C THR A 185 24.49 3.76 -8.91
N GLY A 186 23.55 3.08 -8.27
CA GLY A 186 23.44 3.02 -6.80
C GLY A 186 22.98 4.34 -6.18
N ILE A 187 22.94 4.39 -4.85
CA ILE A 187 22.43 5.53 -4.06
C ILE A 187 23.05 6.87 -4.50
N ASN A 188 24.35 6.89 -4.77
CA ASN A 188 25.09 8.10 -5.14
C ASN A 188 24.79 8.63 -6.55
N GLY A 189 23.97 7.94 -7.34
CA GLY A 189 23.48 8.38 -8.65
C GLY A 189 22.03 8.87 -8.65
N TYR A 190 21.37 8.85 -7.48
CA TYR A 190 19.95 9.22 -7.38
C TYR A 190 19.68 10.67 -7.80
N ASP A 191 20.48 11.63 -7.34
CA ASP A 191 20.29 13.04 -7.65
C ASP A 191 20.43 13.32 -9.16
N GLU A 192 21.45 12.73 -9.81
CA GLU A 192 21.64 12.84 -11.27
C GLU A 192 20.46 12.24 -12.04
N PHE A 193 19.98 11.07 -11.60
CA PHE A 193 18.79 10.45 -12.18
C PHE A 193 17.56 11.33 -12.01
N PHE A 194 17.32 11.82 -10.80
CA PHE A 194 16.12 12.59 -10.49
C PHE A 194 16.07 13.89 -11.31
N ASP A 195 17.19 14.60 -11.38
CA ASP A 195 17.33 15.82 -12.17
C ASP A 195 17.13 15.61 -13.67
N LYS A 196 17.59 14.47 -14.20
CA LYS A 196 17.53 14.18 -15.64
C LYS A 196 16.18 13.58 -16.06
N MET A 197 15.62 12.70 -15.25
CA MET A 197 14.46 11.89 -15.65
C MET A 197 13.12 12.50 -15.21
N ILE A 198 13.13 13.33 -14.17
CA ILE A 198 11.91 13.96 -13.64
C ILE A 198 11.89 15.44 -14.08
N PRO A 199 10.81 15.93 -14.72
CA PRO A 199 10.69 17.35 -15.04
C PRO A 199 10.77 18.23 -13.78
N LYS A 200 11.52 19.34 -13.85
CA LYS A 200 11.77 20.24 -12.69
C LYS A 200 10.50 20.71 -11.98
N LYS A 201 9.42 20.98 -12.73
CA LYS A 201 8.12 21.39 -12.18
C LYS A 201 7.46 20.31 -11.29
N LEU A 202 7.83 19.03 -11.49
CA LEU A 202 7.30 17.90 -10.73
C LEU A 202 8.20 17.50 -9.56
N HIS A 203 9.42 18.04 -9.46
CA HIS A 203 10.44 17.63 -8.49
C HIS A 203 9.93 17.64 -7.05
N MET A 204 9.24 18.70 -6.63
CA MET A 204 8.73 18.81 -5.26
C MET A 204 7.77 17.66 -4.92
N ASN A 205 6.77 17.43 -5.76
CA ASN A 205 5.73 16.42 -5.52
C ASN A 205 6.27 15.00 -5.65
N VAL A 206 7.00 14.73 -6.75
CA VAL A 206 7.57 13.39 -7.00
C VAL A 206 8.61 13.07 -5.93
N ASN A 207 9.46 14.00 -5.54
CA ASN A 207 10.41 13.76 -4.45
C ASN A 207 9.66 13.48 -3.16
N ALA A 208 8.62 14.25 -2.80
CA ALA A 208 7.87 14.01 -1.57
C ALA A 208 7.23 12.62 -1.52
N ILE A 209 6.61 12.16 -2.61
CA ILE A 209 5.92 10.86 -2.67
C ILE A 209 6.86 9.66 -2.84
N THR A 210 8.08 9.82 -3.33
CA THR A 210 9.06 8.71 -3.42
C THR A 210 9.41 8.15 -2.05
N ASN A 211 9.33 6.83 -1.89
CA ASN A 211 9.82 6.09 -0.74
C ASN A 211 11.34 5.84 -0.84
N LYS A 212 12.12 6.84 -0.46
CA LYS A 212 13.60 6.82 -0.47
C LYS A 212 14.20 5.64 0.30
N TYR A 213 13.51 5.16 1.33
CA TYR A 213 13.98 4.01 2.08
C TYR A 213 13.95 2.71 1.25
N ASP A 214 12.95 2.52 0.38
CA ASP A 214 12.92 1.32 -0.47
C ASP A 214 14.01 1.35 -1.54
N LEU A 215 14.37 2.55 -2.03
CA LEU A 215 15.55 2.74 -2.89
C LEU A 215 16.83 2.30 -2.20
N ILE A 216 17.06 2.78 -0.97
CA ILE A 216 18.24 2.44 -0.18
C ILE A 216 18.28 0.94 0.09
N ILE A 217 17.18 0.35 0.56
CA ILE A 217 17.10 -1.09 0.86
C ILE A 217 17.31 -1.94 -0.39
N SER A 218 16.79 -1.51 -1.55
CA SER A 218 16.97 -2.23 -2.82
C SER A 218 18.40 -2.14 -3.33
N ALA A 219 19.06 -0.97 -3.19
CA ALA A 219 20.47 -0.81 -3.51
C ALA A 219 21.36 -1.70 -2.62
N ILE A 220 21.08 -1.79 -1.32
CA ILE A 220 21.79 -2.69 -0.41
C ILE A 220 21.58 -4.15 -0.82
N ASP A 221 20.35 -4.55 -1.13
CA ASP A 221 20.04 -5.92 -1.56
C ASP A 221 20.79 -6.30 -2.84
N GLU A 222 20.90 -5.37 -3.80
CA GLU A 222 21.66 -5.55 -5.03
C GLU A 222 23.17 -5.68 -4.75
N GLU A 223 23.74 -4.79 -3.93
CA GLU A 223 25.15 -4.83 -3.55
C GLU A 223 25.51 -6.16 -2.86
N LEU A 224 24.68 -6.59 -1.90
CA LEU A 224 24.87 -7.85 -1.21
C LEU A 224 24.83 -9.04 -2.18
N LYS A 225 23.87 -9.08 -3.12
CA LYS A 225 23.77 -10.15 -4.14
C LYS A 225 24.97 -10.19 -5.09
N ASN A 226 25.57 -9.03 -5.37
CA ASN A 226 26.70 -8.90 -6.29
C ASN A 226 28.06 -9.09 -5.60
N THR A 227 28.11 -9.08 -4.27
CA THR A 227 29.34 -9.29 -3.50
C THR A 227 29.88 -10.70 -3.73
N LEU A 228 31.15 -10.80 -4.13
CA LEU A 228 31.85 -12.07 -4.35
C LEU A 228 32.42 -12.62 -3.05
N LEU A 229 32.07 -13.86 -2.73
CA LEU A 229 32.67 -14.60 -1.62
C LEU A 229 33.84 -15.43 -2.12
N TYR A 230 35.03 -15.17 -1.57
CA TYR A 230 36.24 -15.91 -1.87
C TYR A 230 36.47 -17.01 -0.84
N SER A 231 36.83 -18.19 -1.32
CA SER A 231 37.25 -19.31 -0.48
C SER A 231 38.65 -19.09 0.09
N LYS A 232 39.05 -19.95 1.04
CA LYS A 232 40.42 -19.98 1.59
C LYS A 232 41.51 -20.16 0.51
N ASP A 233 41.15 -20.65 -0.67
CA ASP A 233 42.03 -20.83 -1.83
C ASP A 233 41.88 -19.71 -2.89
N ASN A 234 41.29 -18.55 -2.51
CA ASN A 234 41.04 -17.40 -3.39
C ASN A 234 40.17 -17.71 -4.62
N LYS A 235 39.27 -18.71 -4.54
CA LYS A 235 38.31 -19.01 -5.61
C LYS A 235 36.93 -18.45 -5.26
N PRO A 236 36.21 -17.82 -6.20
CA PRO A 236 34.84 -17.37 -5.95
C PRO A 236 33.93 -18.60 -5.74
N GLU A 237 33.46 -18.80 -4.52
CA GLU A 237 32.69 -20.01 -4.12
C GLU A 237 31.18 -19.79 -4.14
N SER A 238 30.70 -18.56 -4.04
CA SER A 238 29.28 -18.23 -4.20
C SER A 238 29.07 -16.77 -4.61
N LYS A 239 27.93 -16.51 -5.25
CA LYS A 239 27.44 -15.15 -5.53
C LYS A 239 26.53 -14.72 -4.39
N GLY A 240 26.97 -13.70 -3.66
CA GLY A 240 26.10 -12.90 -2.81
C GLY A 240 26.12 -13.23 -1.33
N LEU A 241 26.12 -12.17 -0.53
CA LEU A 241 25.90 -12.19 0.91
C LEU A 241 24.41 -12.30 1.24
N THR A 242 24.09 -12.89 2.39
CA THR A 242 22.72 -12.94 2.90
C THR A 242 22.27 -11.58 3.42
N PHE A 243 20.98 -11.27 3.27
CA PHE A 243 20.39 -10.02 3.79
C PHE A 243 20.11 -10.16 5.31
N ASN A 244 21.15 -10.00 6.12
CA ASN A 244 21.10 -10.02 7.59
C ASN A 244 21.63 -8.70 8.17
N LYS A 245 21.46 -8.51 9.49
CA LYS A 245 21.83 -7.25 10.16
C LYS A 245 23.27 -6.81 9.88
N ASN A 246 24.24 -7.70 10.09
CA ASN A 246 25.66 -7.34 10.00
C ASN A 246 26.05 -6.96 8.57
N ASN A 247 25.66 -7.79 7.59
CA ASN A 247 25.95 -7.51 6.19
C ASN A 247 25.30 -6.19 5.72
N VAL A 248 24.09 -5.88 6.19
CA VAL A 248 23.41 -4.63 5.87
C VAL A 248 24.13 -3.43 6.51
N LEU A 249 24.61 -3.55 7.75
CA LEU A 249 25.41 -2.51 8.39
C LEU A 249 26.74 -2.29 7.64
N ASP A 250 27.41 -3.36 7.21
CA ASP A 250 28.66 -3.26 6.46
C ASP A 250 28.51 -2.49 5.13
N VAL A 251 27.35 -2.61 4.48
CA VAL A 251 27.03 -1.82 3.27
C VAL A 251 26.60 -0.40 3.60
N LEU A 252 25.82 -0.21 4.67
CA LEU A 252 25.32 1.11 5.08
C LEU A 252 26.39 2.01 5.67
N GLU A 253 27.38 1.47 6.39
CA GLU A 253 28.37 2.27 7.11
C GLU A 253 29.23 3.14 6.17
N PRO A 254 29.74 2.65 5.02
CA PRO A 254 30.38 3.51 4.04
C PRO A 254 29.43 4.57 3.46
N LEU A 255 28.16 4.23 3.24
CA LEU A 255 27.16 5.18 2.72
C LEU A 255 26.82 6.26 3.75
N PHE A 256 26.80 5.90 5.03
CA PHE A 256 26.55 6.82 6.15
C PHE A 256 27.72 7.78 6.40
N ASN A 257 28.95 7.31 6.18
CA ASN A 257 30.16 8.11 6.37
C ASN A 257 30.50 9.02 5.17
N ASN A 258 29.76 8.91 4.07
CA ASN A 258 29.96 9.69 2.85
C ASN A 258 28.71 10.53 2.53
N ASP A 259 28.88 11.59 1.75
CA ASP A 259 27.75 12.40 1.27
C ASP A 259 26.90 11.62 0.25
N ALA A 260 25.71 11.18 0.68
CA ALA A 260 24.72 10.52 -0.16
C ALA A 260 23.73 11.51 -0.82
N GLY A 261 24.06 12.81 -0.84
CA GLY A 261 23.26 13.84 -1.47
C GLY A 261 21.87 13.95 -0.84
N SER A 262 20.81 13.99 -1.67
CA SER A 262 19.44 14.08 -1.16
C SER A 262 18.97 12.87 -0.33
N LEU A 263 19.72 11.75 -0.37
CA LEU A 263 19.41 10.53 0.36
C LEU A 263 20.06 10.44 1.75
N ASP A 264 20.95 11.37 2.12
CA ASP A 264 21.77 11.31 3.33
C ASP A 264 20.98 11.11 4.64
N LYS A 265 19.96 11.95 4.87
CA LYS A 265 19.03 11.83 6.01
C LYS A 265 18.43 10.41 6.10
N TYR A 266 18.05 9.84 4.96
CA TYR A 266 17.36 8.55 4.89
C TYR A 266 18.33 7.39 5.09
N VAL A 267 19.58 7.51 4.62
CA VAL A 267 20.66 6.56 4.91
C VAL A 267 20.94 6.51 6.40
N GLY A 268 21.11 7.67 7.06
CA GLY A 268 21.34 7.75 8.49
C GLY A 268 20.21 7.16 9.34
N ARG A 269 18.94 7.42 8.95
CA ARG A 269 17.79 6.80 9.62
C ARG A 269 17.72 5.29 9.39
N THR A 270 17.98 4.83 8.16
CA THR A 270 18.03 3.38 7.86
C THR A 270 19.12 2.69 8.68
N TYR A 271 20.31 3.27 8.77
CA TYR A 271 21.40 2.78 9.62
C TYR A 271 20.97 2.66 11.08
N SER A 272 20.35 3.72 11.64
CA SER A 272 19.86 3.72 13.01
C SER A 272 18.81 2.62 13.27
N ILE A 273 17.87 2.41 12.34
CA ILE A 273 16.87 1.34 12.44
C ILE A 273 17.55 -0.03 12.45
N VAL A 274 18.46 -0.29 11.51
CA VAL A 274 19.18 -1.57 11.40
C VAL A 274 20.00 -1.84 12.66
N TYR A 275 20.72 -0.82 13.16
CA TYR A 275 21.55 -0.92 14.35
C TYR A 275 20.74 -1.35 15.58
N ASN A 276 19.53 -0.80 15.75
CA ASN A 276 18.65 -1.06 16.89
C ASN A 276 17.73 -2.28 16.70
N MET A 277 17.59 -2.81 15.48
CA MET A 277 16.77 -3.99 15.20
C MET A 277 17.50 -5.29 15.58
N GLU A 278 16.76 -6.26 16.12
CA GLU A 278 17.26 -7.62 16.32
C GLU A 278 17.36 -8.38 14.99
N ASP A 279 18.46 -9.12 14.79
CA ASP A 279 18.60 -9.99 13.62
C ASP A 279 17.65 -11.19 13.67
N GLY A 280 17.47 -11.91 12.56
CA GLY A 280 16.68 -13.15 12.53
C GLY A 280 15.85 -13.35 11.26
N GLU A 281 14.90 -14.29 11.32
CA GLU A 281 14.03 -14.58 10.17
C GLU A 281 13.26 -13.34 9.71
N PHE A 282 13.05 -13.23 8.40
CA PHE A 282 12.35 -12.12 7.76
C PHE A 282 12.95 -10.73 8.07
N PHE A 283 14.27 -10.65 8.34
CA PHE A 283 14.95 -9.40 8.67
C PHE A 283 14.68 -8.30 7.63
N LYS A 284 14.80 -8.62 6.35
CA LYS A 284 14.54 -7.68 5.25
C LYS A 284 13.11 -7.14 5.27
N GLU A 285 12.12 -8.00 5.46
CA GLU A 285 10.71 -7.61 5.52
C GLU A 285 10.42 -6.74 6.74
N ARG A 286 11.01 -7.08 7.90
CA ARG A 286 10.89 -6.27 9.12
C ARG A 286 11.52 -4.90 8.94
N LEU A 287 12.69 -4.81 8.31
CA LEU A 287 13.35 -3.55 7.98
C LEU A 287 12.51 -2.70 7.02
N LYS A 288 12.04 -3.27 5.90
CA LYS A 288 11.14 -2.58 4.95
C LYS A 288 9.90 -2.04 5.66
N TRP A 289 9.35 -2.79 6.61
CA TRP A 289 8.18 -2.39 7.38
C TRP A 289 8.47 -1.25 8.37
N ALA A 290 9.62 -1.28 9.04
CA ALA A 290 10.06 -0.20 9.91
C ALA A 290 10.27 1.09 9.13
N CYS A 291 11.04 1.03 8.04
CA CYS A 291 11.30 2.20 7.21
C CYS A 291 10.05 2.76 6.52
N TYR A 292 9.08 1.90 6.15
CA TYR A 292 7.81 2.38 5.59
C TYR A 292 7.03 3.27 6.58
N ARG A 293 7.06 2.95 7.88
CA ARG A 293 6.41 3.82 8.89
C ARG A 293 7.08 5.19 8.97
N ASP A 294 8.42 5.22 8.99
CA ASP A 294 9.19 6.46 9.01
C ASP A 294 8.96 7.29 7.73
N TYR A 295 8.84 6.65 6.57
CA TYR A 295 8.50 7.32 5.32
C TYR A 295 7.14 8.02 5.39
N ILE A 296 6.10 7.35 5.89
CA ILE A 296 4.78 7.96 6.05
C ILE A 296 4.81 9.09 7.09
N GLN A 297 5.58 8.93 8.17
CA GLN A 297 5.80 9.99 9.16
C GLN A 297 6.49 11.21 8.54
N ASP A 298 7.58 11.02 7.81
CA ASP A 298 8.32 12.12 7.15
C ASP A 298 7.43 12.88 6.16
N MET A 299 6.57 12.16 5.42
CA MET A 299 5.61 12.78 4.52
C MET A 299 4.59 13.61 5.29
N ALA A 300 4.02 13.08 6.38
CA ALA A 300 3.07 13.81 7.23
C ALA A 300 3.71 15.07 7.83
N ASP A 301 4.91 14.95 8.41
CA ASP A 301 5.65 16.07 9.02
C ASP A 301 5.93 17.18 8.00
N THR A 302 6.34 16.80 6.78
CA THR A 302 6.61 17.75 5.68
C THR A 302 5.35 18.47 5.24
N CYS A 303 4.22 17.75 5.17
CA CYS A 303 2.95 18.35 4.78
C CYS A 303 2.45 19.35 5.83
N VAL A 304 2.57 19.01 7.11
CA VAL A 304 2.26 19.91 8.23
C VAL A 304 3.17 21.13 8.22
N SER A 305 4.49 20.95 8.06
CA SER A 305 5.44 22.06 8.11
C SER A 305 5.24 23.07 6.98
N ASN A 306 4.84 22.60 5.80
CA ASN A 306 4.70 23.43 4.61
C ASN A 306 3.26 23.92 4.38
N ASN A 307 2.30 23.42 5.15
CA ASN A 307 0.86 23.60 4.91
C ASN A 307 0.47 23.26 3.45
N ASP A 308 1.05 22.17 2.93
CA ASP A 308 0.79 21.61 1.60
C ASP A 308 0.54 20.12 1.74
N PHE A 309 -0.68 19.69 1.46
CA PHE A 309 -1.14 18.32 1.68
C PHE A 309 -1.12 17.47 0.41
N LEU A 310 -0.73 18.03 -0.74
CA LEU A 310 -0.89 17.38 -2.05
C LEU A 310 -0.17 16.03 -2.13
N ALA A 311 1.09 15.97 -1.69
CA ALA A 311 1.86 14.73 -1.71
C ALA A 311 1.26 13.66 -0.79
N TYR A 312 0.79 14.05 0.40
CA TYR A 312 0.12 13.14 1.31
C TYR A 312 -1.17 12.59 0.72
N ASP A 313 -1.94 13.46 0.06
CA ASP A 313 -3.20 13.12 -0.58
C ASP A 313 -3.00 12.17 -1.77
N MET A 314 -2.01 12.45 -2.63
CA MET A 314 -1.58 11.55 -3.69
C MET A 314 -1.24 10.15 -3.18
N LYS A 315 -0.57 10.06 -2.02
CA LYS A 315 -0.29 8.75 -1.40
C LYS A 315 -1.55 8.06 -0.90
N GLY A 316 -2.53 8.82 -0.40
CA GLY A 316 -3.86 8.31 -0.08
C GLY A 316 -4.56 7.69 -1.28
N ILE A 317 -4.52 8.36 -2.44
CA ILE A 317 -5.08 7.86 -3.71
C ILE A 317 -4.38 6.57 -4.15
N ASP A 318 -3.04 6.51 -4.09
CA ASP A 318 -2.28 5.29 -4.37
C ASP A 318 -2.71 4.11 -3.47
N LEU A 319 -2.81 4.35 -2.17
CA LEU A 319 -3.22 3.34 -1.19
C LEU A 319 -4.67 2.91 -1.38
N TRP A 320 -5.56 3.84 -1.73
CA TRP A 320 -6.95 3.57 -2.06
C TRP A 320 -7.08 2.68 -3.30
N TYR A 321 -6.35 3.02 -4.37
CA TYR A 321 -6.36 2.27 -5.64
C TYR A 321 -5.79 0.86 -5.47
N ASN A 322 -4.64 0.74 -4.80
CA ASN A 322 -4.09 -0.56 -4.40
C ASN A 322 -5.09 -1.35 -3.55
N GLY A 323 -5.88 -0.64 -2.75
CA GLY A 323 -6.98 -1.19 -1.98
C GLY A 323 -8.08 -1.83 -2.84
N ILE A 324 -8.48 -1.24 -3.95
CA ILE A 324 -9.47 -1.86 -4.83
C ILE A 324 -8.86 -3.06 -5.58
N GLY A 325 -7.61 -2.93 -6.03
CA GLY A 325 -6.92 -3.99 -6.76
C GLY A 325 -6.53 -5.22 -5.94
N ARG A 326 -6.62 -5.17 -4.60
CA ARG A 326 -6.03 -6.18 -3.71
C ARG A 326 -6.64 -7.59 -3.82
N GLU A 327 -7.82 -7.74 -4.42
CA GLU A 327 -8.39 -9.08 -4.69
C GLU A 327 -7.62 -9.86 -5.76
N THR A 328 -6.84 -9.16 -6.60
CA THR A 328 -6.04 -9.77 -7.67
C THR A 328 -4.68 -10.31 -7.20
N VAL A 329 -4.24 -9.96 -5.99
CA VAL A 329 -2.89 -10.31 -5.49
C VAL A 329 -2.91 -11.50 -4.53
N LYS A 330 -1.71 -12.03 -4.25
CA LYS A 330 -1.50 -13.11 -3.26
C LYS A 330 -1.93 -12.67 -1.86
N ARG A 331 -2.42 -13.63 -1.07
CA ARG A 331 -3.00 -13.40 0.27
C ARG A 331 -2.16 -12.49 1.18
N TRP A 332 -0.86 -12.76 1.29
CA TRP A 332 0.04 -11.95 2.14
C TRP A 332 0.14 -10.50 1.64
N ASN A 333 0.15 -10.28 0.33
CA ASN A 333 0.17 -8.94 -0.26
C ASN A 333 -1.13 -8.18 0.05
N ARG A 334 -2.27 -8.85 0.23
CA ARG A 334 -3.53 -8.22 0.66
C ARG A 334 -3.44 -7.69 2.09
N VAL A 335 -2.87 -8.49 3.00
CA VAL A 335 -2.61 -8.09 4.38
C VAL A 335 -1.65 -6.91 4.42
N LYS A 336 -0.50 -7.01 3.72
CA LYS A 336 0.49 -5.94 3.61
C LYS A 336 -0.11 -4.63 3.09
N THR A 337 -0.92 -4.69 2.03
CA THR A 337 -1.60 -3.51 1.46
C THR A 337 -2.53 -2.86 2.49
N SER A 338 -3.29 -3.68 3.23
CA SER A 338 -4.21 -3.18 4.26
C SER A 338 -3.47 -2.51 5.42
N LEU A 339 -2.33 -3.08 5.85
CA LEU A 339 -1.51 -2.48 6.90
C LEU A 339 -0.83 -1.19 6.43
N LYS A 340 -0.37 -1.15 5.17
CA LYS A 340 0.21 0.07 4.56
C LYS A 340 -0.80 1.22 4.56
N ALA A 341 -2.03 0.93 4.14
CA ALA A 341 -3.13 1.89 4.17
C ALA A 341 -3.41 2.40 5.59
N MET A 342 -3.46 1.50 6.60
CA MET A 342 -3.69 1.95 7.98
C MET A 342 -2.57 2.77 8.58
N THR A 343 -1.32 2.50 8.21
CA THR A 343 -0.19 3.32 8.67
C THR A 343 -0.35 4.76 8.18
N TRP A 344 -0.76 4.95 6.92
CA TRP A 344 -1.08 6.26 6.37
C TRP A 344 -2.32 6.86 7.04
N VAL A 345 -3.43 6.12 7.15
CA VAL A 345 -4.65 6.63 7.80
C VAL A 345 -4.39 7.10 9.23
N ASN A 346 -3.69 6.32 10.05
CA ASN A 346 -3.45 6.66 11.45
C ASN A 346 -2.60 7.93 11.55
N LYS A 347 -1.58 8.09 10.69
CA LYS A 347 -0.80 9.32 10.63
C LYS A 347 -1.60 10.49 10.10
N GLY A 348 -2.49 10.29 9.14
CA GLY A 348 -3.40 11.30 8.63
C GLY A 348 -4.32 11.82 9.74
N TYR A 349 -4.80 10.94 10.61
CA TYR A 349 -5.62 11.31 11.75
C TYR A 349 -4.88 12.19 12.79
N GLU A 350 -3.56 12.07 12.89
CA GLU A 350 -2.73 12.89 13.78
C GLU A 350 -2.40 14.29 13.19
N ILE A 351 -2.59 14.52 11.89
CA ILE A 351 -2.32 15.82 11.24
C ILE A 351 -3.26 16.92 11.76
N HIS A 352 -4.48 16.56 12.19
CA HIS A 352 -5.50 17.49 12.73
C HIS A 352 -5.75 18.75 11.87
N THR A 353 -5.76 18.60 10.54
CA THR A 353 -6.06 19.71 9.61
C THR A 353 -7.55 20.03 9.53
N ASN A 354 -7.89 21.27 9.19
CA ASN A 354 -9.26 21.68 8.85
C ASN A 354 -9.55 21.58 7.34
N TYR A 355 -8.58 21.14 6.53
CA TYR A 355 -8.76 20.94 5.10
C TYR A 355 -9.65 19.72 4.83
N ALA A 356 -10.93 20.00 4.55
CA ALA A 356 -11.98 18.99 4.44
C ALA A 356 -11.68 17.85 3.43
N PRO A 357 -11.16 18.12 2.21
CA PRO A 357 -10.87 17.06 1.24
C PRO A 357 -9.90 16.01 1.79
N LEU A 358 -8.80 16.43 2.42
CA LEU A 358 -7.84 15.47 2.98
C LEU A 358 -8.48 14.61 4.08
N ASN A 359 -9.26 15.22 4.99
CA ASN A 359 -9.93 14.47 6.04
C ASN A 359 -10.92 13.44 5.47
N ASN A 360 -11.66 13.82 4.42
CA ASN A 360 -12.60 12.94 3.74
C ASN A 360 -11.88 11.79 3.03
N HIS A 361 -10.76 12.05 2.38
CA HIS A 361 -9.93 11.01 1.75
C HIS A 361 -9.33 10.06 2.80
N ILE A 362 -8.87 10.56 3.95
CA ILE A 362 -8.40 9.72 5.06
C ILE A 362 -9.53 8.80 5.55
N MET A 363 -10.72 9.35 5.77
CA MET A 363 -11.89 8.58 6.19
C MET A 363 -12.29 7.54 5.14
N GLU A 364 -12.29 7.90 3.85
CA GLU A 364 -12.63 6.96 2.78
C GLU A 364 -11.64 5.80 2.68
N VAL A 365 -10.32 6.07 2.73
CA VAL A 365 -9.29 5.02 2.74
C VAL A 365 -9.47 4.12 3.96
N ALA A 366 -9.77 4.69 5.12
CA ALA A 366 -10.03 3.96 6.35
C ALA A 366 -11.24 3.01 6.21
N GLU A 367 -12.38 3.52 5.72
CA GLU A 367 -13.62 2.75 5.56
C GLU A 367 -13.49 1.68 4.48
N ASN A 368 -12.84 1.99 3.34
CA ASN A 368 -12.53 1.00 2.31
C ASN A 368 -11.71 -0.17 2.89
N ASN A 369 -10.70 0.16 3.70
CA ASN A 369 -9.82 -0.82 4.29
C ASN A 369 -10.50 -1.65 5.38
N LEU A 370 -11.36 -1.03 6.19
CA LEU A 370 -12.18 -1.73 7.19
C LEU A 370 -13.16 -2.71 6.53
N GLY A 371 -13.88 -2.24 5.51
CA GLY A 371 -14.80 -3.07 4.73
C GLY A 371 -14.10 -4.28 4.12
N PHE A 372 -12.94 -4.05 3.49
CA PHE A 372 -12.10 -5.13 2.97
C PHE A 372 -11.70 -6.13 4.07
N ALA A 373 -11.23 -5.66 5.23
CA ALA A 373 -10.77 -6.55 6.29
C ALA A 373 -11.89 -7.48 6.79
N TYR A 374 -13.10 -6.96 6.94
CA TYR A 374 -14.29 -7.76 7.27
C TYR A 374 -14.60 -8.78 6.17
N ASP A 375 -14.66 -8.36 4.91
CA ASP A 375 -14.95 -9.25 3.77
C ASP A 375 -13.91 -10.35 3.60
N PHE A 376 -12.63 -10.00 3.75
CA PHE A 376 -11.52 -10.90 3.59
C PHE A 376 -11.54 -12.02 4.62
N VAL A 377 -11.88 -11.70 5.87
CA VAL A 377 -12.05 -12.70 6.94
C VAL A 377 -13.37 -13.48 6.76
N ALA A 378 -14.47 -12.81 6.42
CA ALA A 378 -15.78 -13.43 6.26
C ALA A 378 -15.79 -14.47 5.12
N LYS A 379 -15.15 -14.15 3.99
CA LYS A 379 -14.96 -15.08 2.87
C LYS A 379 -14.24 -16.37 3.26
N ASP A 380 -13.42 -16.37 4.31
CA ASP A 380 -12.82 -17.60 4.84
C ASP A 380 -13.82 -18.37 5.72
N LEU A 381 -14.55 -17.68 6.58
CA LEU A 381 -15.51 -18.27 7.51
C LEU A 381 -16.67 -18.99 6.80
N ILE A 382 -17.15 -18.47 5.68
CA ILE A 382 -18.31 -19.01 4.96
C ILE A 382 -17.98 -20.17 4.00
N ARG A 383 -16.70 -20.55 3.87
CA ARG A 383 -16.27 -21.61 2.93
C ARG A 383 -16.88 -22.94 3.31
N SER A 384 -17.50 -23.61 2.35
CA SER A 384 -18.16 -24.90 2.58
C SER A 384 -17.18 -26.08 2.70
N ILE A 385 -16.00 -26.00 2.07
CA ILE A 385 -14.96 -27.04 2.01
C ILE A 385 -13.76 -26.66 2.89
N PHE A 386 -13.10 -27.66 3.50
CA PHE A 386 -11.96 -27.48 4.41
C PHE A 386 -12.21 -26.50 5.57
N ARG A 387 -13.46 -26.41 6.05
CA ARG A 387 -13.95 -25.45 7.07
C ARG A 387 -12.98 -25.20 8.23
N SER A 388 -12.40 -26.25 8.81
CA SER A 388 -11.48 -26.10 9.94
C SER A 388 -10.22 -25.31 9.56
N ALA A 389 -9.58 -25.63 8.43
CA ALA A 389 -8.41 -24.92 7.95
C ALA A 389 -8.74 -23.44 7.67
N PHE A 390 -9.87 -23.17 7.01
CA PHE A 390 -10.32 -21.80 6.76
C PHE A 390 -10.72 -21.05 8.04
N THR A 391 -11.17 -21.74 9.10
CA THR A 391 -11.44 -21.12 10.41
C THR A 391 -10.15 -20.63 11.05
N PHE A 392 -9.13 -21.48 11.17
CA PHE A 392 -7.80 -21.05 11.66
C PHE A 392 -7.21 -19.94 10.79
N ARG A 393 -7.46 -20.01 9.48
CA ARG A 393 -7.05 -19.00 8.53
C ARG A 393 -7.69 -17.64 8.79
N ALA A 394 -9.00 -17.62 9.03
CA ALA A 394 -9.76 -16.44 9.39
C ALA A 394 -9.25 -15.84 10.71
N LEU A 395 -9.01 -16.67 11.73
CA LEU A 395 -8.45 -16.22 13.02
C LEU A 395 -7.06 -15.60 12.85
N ASN A 396 -6.19 -16.20 12.04
CA ASN A 396 -4.89 -15.61 11.73
C ASN A 396 -5.00 -14.28 10.97
N ASN A 397 -5.96 -14.16 10.03
CA ASN A 397 -6.23 -12.88 9.35
C ASN A 397 -6.72 -11.81 10.34
N ILE A 398 -7.61 -12.17 11.29
CA ILE A 398 -8.04 -11.28 12.37
C ILE A 398 -6.84 -10.74 13.14
N LYS A 399 -5.93 -11.63 13.58
CA LYS A 399 -4.71 -11.25 14.29
C LYS A 399 -3.85 -10.29 13.46
N GLN A 400 -3.56 -10.63 12.21
CA GLN A 400 -2.70 -9.82 11.35
C GLN A 400 -3.31 -8.46 11.00
N LEU A 401 -4.63 -8.36 10.91
CA LEU A 401 -5.36 -7.13 10.55
C LEU A 401 -5.89 -6.37 11.78
N THR A 402 -5.42 -6.70 12.99
CA THR A 402 -5.82 -5.99 14.21
C THR A 402 -5.67 -4.47 14.09
N PRO A 403 -4.59 -3.90 13.51
CA PRO A 403 -4.47 -2.45 13.31
C PRO A 403 -5.53 -1.83 12.39
N VAL A 404 -6.26 -2.63 11.59
CA VAL A 404 -7.37 -2.18 10.74
C VAL A 404 -8.69 -2.17 11.50
N PHE A 405 -8.89 -3.12 12.42
CA PHE A 405 -10.12 -3.21 13.20
C PHE A 405 -10.16 -2.24 14.38
N PHE A 406 -9.01 -1.77 14.84
CA PHE A 406 -8.91 -0.86 15.97
C PHE A 406 -8.45 0.54 15.55
N THR A 407 -8.79 1.53 16.36
CA THR A 407 -8.21 2.86 16.29
C THR A 407 -7.60 3.22 17.63
N ASP A 408 -6.41 3.81 17.59
CA ASP A 408 -5.77 4.41 18.76
C ASP A 408 -5.84 5.95 18.70
N VAL A 409 -6.47 6.49 17.64
CA VAL A 409 -6.59 7.92 17.36
C VAL A 409 -8.07 8.30 17.38
N ASP A 410 -8.38 9.48 17.90
CA ASP A 410 -9.74 10.04 17.88
C ASP A 410 -10.18 10.25 16.42
N THR A 411 -11.16 9.46 15.99
CA THR A 411 -11.69 9.49 14.62
C THR A 411 -12.83 10.49 14.47
N ASP A 412 -13.30 11.11 15.56
CA ASP A 412 -14.37 12.10 15.51
C ASP A 412 -13.82 13.44 15.02
N TYR A 413 -13.68 13.57 13.69
CA TYR A 413 -13.64 14.86 12.98
C TYR A 413 -15.02 15.55 12.98
N THR A 414 -15.80 15.40 14.06
CA THR A 414 -16.91 16.32 14.26
C THR A 414 -16.26 17.67 14.45
N ILE A 415 -16.39 18.51 13.42
CA ILE A 415 -16.17 19.96 13.48
C ILE A 415 -16.74 20.40 14.84
N LYS A 416 -15.87 20.65 15.82
CA LYS A 416 -16.28 21.40 16.98
C LYS A 416 -16.70 22.73 16.40
N LYS A 417 -18.01 22.98 16.43
CA LYS A 417 -18.68 24.23 16.06
C LYS A 417 -18.32 25.37 17.05
N LYS A 418 -17.05 25.43 17.44
CA LYS A 418 -16.36 26.36 18.32
C LYS A 418 -14.92 26.31 17.76
N ASP A 419 -14.57 27.09 16.75
CA ASP A 419 -14.41 28.54 16.86
C ASP A 419 -14.60 29.20 15.49
N VAL A 420 -15.86 29.44 15.12
CA VAL A 420 -16.19 30.55 14.22
C VAL A 420 -16.81 31.63 15.09
N ALA A 421 -15.95 32.51 15.58
CA ALA A 421 -16.31 33.82 16.13
C ALA A 421 -15.45 34.86 15.40
#